data_AF-A0A2A2R7H2-F1
#
_entry.id   AF-A0A2A2R7H2-F1
#
_cell.length_a   1.000
_cell.length_b   1.000
_cell.length_c   1.000
_cell.angle_alpha   90.00
_cell.angle_beta   90.00
_cell.angle_gamma   90.00
#
_symmetry.space_group_name_H-M   'P 1'
#
loop_
_entity.id
_entity.type
_entity.pdbx_description
1 polymer ?
#
loop_
_entity_poly.entity_id
_entity_poly.type
_entity_poly.pdbx_seq_one_letter_code
_entity_poly.pdbx_strand_id
1 'polypeptide(L)'
;AAGPKSTGNLRGSKGTLWEGGLRVPGIVEWPARIAKSFVSDLPCSTLDIYPTVLAATGTVAEKQIQPLDGINLLPLIEQKMDTRGKAIPFVAQINRPGAHAALLDWPYKLHTDASGARGKKGAVGGEVKPVLLFDVAKDPNETTDLSAQQPERVAKMTAALAAWKSSVTKSLAGEDYAKPSAK
;
A
#
# COMPACT_ATOMS: atom_id res chain seq x y z
N ALA A 1 14.65 -20.58 -0.78
CA ALA A 1 14.72 -20.05 0.59
C ALA A 1 13.34 -20.12 1.23
N ALA A 2 13.18 -20.85 2.33
CA ALA A 2 11.97 -20.75 3.15
C ALA A 2 11.86 -19.29 3.63
N GLY A 3 10.68 -18.69 3.53
CA GLY A 3 10.45 -17.31 4.00
C GLY A 3 10.71 -17.15 5.50
N PRO A 4 10.57 -15.93 6.04
CA PRO A 4 10.69 -15.71 7.48
C PRO A 4 9.75 -16.65 8.26
N LYS A 5 10.24 -17.19 9.39
CA LYS A 5 9.49 -18.15 10.22
C LYS A 5 8.30 -17.53 10.96
N SER A 6 8.17 -16.21 10.96
CA SER A 6 7.09 -15.47 11.61
C SER A 6 6.80 -14.18 10.83
N THR A 7 5.53 -13.77 10.87
CA THR A 7 5.00 -12.50 10.38
C THR A 7 4.54 -11.60 11.53
N GLY A 8 5.00 -11.87 12.76
CA GLY A 8 4.55 -11.14 13.95
C GLY A 8 3.08 -11.43 14.31
N ASN A 9 2.63 -12.68 14.10
CA ASN A 9 1.25 -13.14 14.25
C ASN A 9 0.24 -12.55 13.25
N LEU A 10 0.68 -11.77 12.27
CA LEU A 10 -0.17 -11.20 11.24
C LEU A 10 -0.60 -12.24 10.20
N ARG A 11 -1.79 -12.06 9.63
CA ARG A 11 -2.36 -12.97 8.62
C ARG A 11 -1.52 -13.00 7.35
N GLY A 12 -1.37 -14.20 6.78
CA GLY A 12 -0.65 -14.41 5.52
C GLY A 12 0.87 -14.40 5.68
N SER A 13 1.57 -14.36 4.56
CA SER A 13 3.03 -14.39 4.50
C SER A 13 3.54 -13.84 3.16
N LYS A 14 4.85 -13.95 2.92
CA LYS A 14 5.49 -13.51 1.67
C LYS A 14 4.71 -13.97 0.44
N GLY A 15 4.37 -13.03 -0.44
CA GLY A 15 3.63 -13.28 -1.68
C GLY A 15 2.11 -13.16 -1.55
N THR A 16 1.61 -12.79 -0.36
CA THR A 16 0.22 -12.44 -0.13
C THR A 16 0.05 -10.94 0.13
N LEU A 17 -1.15 -10.40 -0.07
CA LEU A 17 -1.45 -9.00 0.24
C LEU A 17 -2.10 -8.79 1.62
N TRP A 18 -2.17 -9.84 2.44
CA TRP A 18 -2.55 -9.76 3.85
C TRP A 18 -1.47 -9.02 4.66
N GLU A 19 -1.77 -8.59 5.88
CA GLU A 19 -0.83 -7.80 6.70
C GLU A 19 0.53 -8.49 6.88
N GLY A 20 0.58 -9.81 7.07
CA GLY A 20 1.82 -10.57 7.20
C GLY A 20 2.63 -10.71 5.90
N GLY A 21 2.05 -10.35 4.76
CA GLY A 21 2.74 -10.29 3.46
C GLY A 21 3.24 -8.89 3.09
N LEU A 22 2.66 -7.84 3.66
CA LEU A 22 2.94 -6.44 3.34
C LEU A 22 3.64 -5.66 4.44
N ARG A 23 3.20 -5.82 5.70
CA ARG A 23 3.71 -5.08 6.84
C ARG A 23 5.10 -5.59 7.22
N VAL A 24 6.06 -4.67 7.27
CA VAL A 24 7.46 -4.95 7.59
C VAL A 24 7.98 -3.91 8.60
N PRO A 25 9.04 -4.21 9.36
CA PRO A 25 9.69 -3.21 10.21
C PRO A 25 10.21 -2.03 9.39
N GLY A 26 9.99 -0.81 9.89
CA GLY A 26 10.55 0.42 9.35
C GLY A 26 11.15 1.26 10.47
N ILE A 27 12.40 1.70 10.32
CA ILE A 27 13.12 2.52 11.29
C ILE A 27 13.81 3.65 10.52
N VAL A 28 13.71 4.87 11.02
CA VAL A 28 14.43 6.03 10.52
C VAL A 28 15.25 6.62 11.65
N GLU A 29 16.53 6.83 11.41
CA GLU A 29 17.43 7.50 12.32
C GLU A 29 17.91 8.80 11.66
N TRP A 30 17.67 9.94 12.32
CA TRP A 30 18.11 11.23 11.85
C TRP A 30 18.38 12.17 13.03
N PRO A 31 19.56 12.11 13.66
CA PRO A 31 19.81 12.80 14.93
C PRO A 31 19.60 14.33 14.87
N ALA A 32 19.86 14.95 13.71
CA ALA A 32 19.67 16.39 13.50
C ALA A 32 18.18 16.82 13.38
N ARG A 33 17.23 15.89 13.23
CA ARG A 33 15.79 16.17 13.11
C ARG A 33 14.94 15.42 14.15
N ILE A 34 15.35 14.22 14.51
CA ILE A 34 14.72 13.34 15.51
C ILE A 34 15.55 13.44 16.79
N ALA A 35 15.30 14.48 17.58
CA ALA A 35 16.02 14.72 18.83
C ALA A 35 15.62 13.72 19.94
N LYS A 36 14.39 13.21 19.89
CA LYS A 36 13.85 12.21 20.82
C LYS A 36 13.22 11.08 20.02
N SER A 37 13.52 9.84 20.38
CA SER A 37 12.89 8.68 19.78
C SER A 37 11.38 8.68 20.02
N PHE A 38 10.63 8.26 19.01
CA PHE A 38 9.18 8.11 19.09
C PHE A 38 8.75 6.96 18.18
N VAL A 39 7.51 6.50 18.38
CA VAL A 39 6.84 5.52 17.52
C VAL A 39 5.64 6.20 16.89
N SER A 40 5.38 5.92 15.62
CA SER A 40 4.20 6.38 14.90
C SER A 40 3.38 5.18 14.45
N ASP A 41 2.08 5.22 14.69
CA ASP A 41 1.13 4.22 14.22
C ASP A 41 0.59 4.52 12.80
N LEU A 42 0.91 5.69 12.24
CA LEU A 42 0.53 6.00 10.85
C LEU A 42 1.28 5.07 9.88
N PRO A 43 0.58 4.48 8.89
CA PRO A 43 1.22 3.58 7.95
C PRO A 43 2.12 4.36 7.00
N CYS A 44 3.30 3.80 6.72
CA CYS A 44 4.26 4.28 5.74
C CYS A 44 4.46 3.24 4.63
N SER A 45 4.91 3.70 3.46
CA SER A 45 5.21 2.85 2.32
C SER A 45 6.62 3.12 1.80
N THR A 46 7.23 2.13 1.17
CA THR A 46 8.47 2.33 0.40
C THR A 46 8.30 3.35 -0.73
N LEU A 47 7.07 3.55 -1.22
CA LEU A 47 6.70 4.60 -2.18
C LEU A 47 7.00 6.00 -1.65
N ASP A 48 6.99 6.19 -0.33
CA ASP A 48 7.20 7.48 0.34
C ASP A 48 8.68 7.88 0.42
N ILE A 49 9.60 6.93 0.22
CA ILE A 49 11.04 7.17 0.35
C ILE A 49 11.48 8.26 -0.64
N TYR A 50 11.09 8.12 -1.90
CA TYR A 50 11.47 9.06 -2.95
C TYR A 50 11.04 10.51 -2.68
N PRO A 51 9.74 10.83 -2.50
CA PRO A 51 9.32 12.21 -2.22
C PRO A 51 9.86 12.74 -0.89
N THR A 52 10.06 11.88 0.12
CA THR A 52 10.65 12.30 1.40
C THR A 52 12.11 12.68 1.25
N VAL A 53 12.91 11.92 0.48
CA VAL A 53 14.32 12.23 0.22
C VAL A 53 14.45 13.54 -0.55
N LEU A 54 13.65 13.76 -1.60
CA LEU A 54 13.66 15.04 -2.34
C LEU A 54 13.40 16.24 -1.41
N ALA A 55 12.40 16.12 -0.54
CA ALA A 55 12.07 17.17 0.41
C ALA A 55 13.18 17.36 1.46
N ALA A 56 13.79 16.26 1.94
CA ALA A 56 14.86 16.30 2.92
C ALA A 56 16.13 16.98 2.39
N THR A 57 16.44 16.80 1.11
CA THR A 57 17.62 17.40 0.46
C THR A 57 17.35 18.78 -0.14
N GLY A 58 16.09 19.21 -0.22
CA GLY A 58 15.69 20.41 -0.95
C GLY A 58 15.89 20.30 -2.46
N THR A 59 16.04 19.08 -3.00
CA THR A 59 16.29 18.85 -4.41
C THR A 59 15.01 19.00 -5.24
N VAL A 60 15.12 19.70 -6.36
CA VAL A 60 14.05 19.81 -7.36
C VAL A 60 14.30 18.81 -8.49
N ALA A 61 13.39 17.86 -8.68
CA ALA A 61 13.42 16.95 -9.82
C ALA A 61 12.79 17.64 -11.05
N GLU A 62 13.58 18.33 -11.86
CA GLU A 62 13.10 19.13 -13.00
C GLU A 62 12.23 18.35 -14.01
N LYS A 63 12.50 17.04 -14.17
CA LYS A 63 11.76 16.13 -15.05
C LYS A 63 11.01 15.07 -14.26
N GLN A 64 10.38 15.47 -13.16
CA GLN A 64 9.58 14.57 -12.34
C GLN A 64 8.47 13.91 -13.15
N ILE A 65 8.53 12.58 -13.25
CA ILE A 65 7.45 11.79 -13.82
C ILE A 65 6.30 11.77 -12.80
N GLN A 66 5.10 12.03 -13.27
CA GLN A 66 3.86 12.00 -12.49
C GLN A 66 2.93 10.91 -13.04
N PRO A 67 2.06 10.33 -12.20
CA PRO A 67 1.88 10.66 -10.78
C PRO A 67 2.90 9.98 -9.86
N LEU A 68 3.23 10.63 -8.73
CA LEU A 68 3.88 9.98 -7.60
C LEU A 68 2.83 9.32 -6.70
N ASP A 69 3.01 8.04 -6.38
CA ASP A 69 2.09 7.32 -5.48
C ASP A 69 2.37 7.60 -4.00
N GLY A 70 3.64 7.77 -3.61
CA GLY A 70 4.03 8.08 -2.23
C GLY A 70 3.73 9.51 -1.80
N ILE A 71 4.00 9.80 -0.52
CA ILE A 71 3.90 11.12 0.10
C ILE A 71 5.21 11.52 0.78
N ASN A 72 5.41 12.81 0.99
CA ASN A 72 6.50 13.33 1.82
C ASN A 72 6.20 13.06 3.31
N LEU A 73 7.08 12.31 3.99
CA LEU A 73 7.00 11.98 5.40
C LEU A 73 7.76 12.95 6.31
N LEU A 74 8.37 14.03 5.81
CA LEU A 74 8.97 15.04 6.68
C LEU A 74 7.99 15.58 7.74
N PRO A 75 6.71 15.90 7.43
CA PRO A 75 5.78 16.33 8.47
C PRO A 75 5.54 15.25 9.54
N LEU A 76 5.65 13.96 9.19
CA LEU A 76 5.58 12.87 10.17
C LEU A 76 6.82 12.82 11.06
N ILE A 77 8.01 12.96 10.47
CA ILE A 77 9.30 13.02 11.18
C ILE A 77 9.32 14.22 12.15
N GLU A 78 8.72 15.33 11.76
CA GLU A 78 8.57 16.54 12.57
C GLU A 78 7.40 16.49 13.58
N GLN A 79 6.67 15.37 13.65
CA GLN A 79 5.50 15.19 14.54
C GLN A 79 4.38 16.24 14.30
N LYS A 80 4.16 16.60 13.03
CA LYS A 80 3.14 17.53 12.55
C LYS A 80 2.13 16.87 11.61
N MET A 81 2.02 15.54 11.66
CA MET A 81 1.14 14.76 10.79
C MET A 81 0.24 13.86 11.64
N ASP A 82 -1.04 14.18 11.68
CA ASP A 82 -2.05 13.39 12.40
C ASP A 82 -2.75 12.36 11.51
N THR A 83 -2.69 12.55 10.19
CA THR A 83 -3.26 11.64 9.20
C THR A 83 -2.33 11.49 8.01
N ARG A 84 -2.32 10.30 7.40
CA ARG A 84 -1.56 10.05 6.18
C ARG A 84 -2.09 10.83 4.97
N GLY A 85 -3.41 11.04 4.89
CA GLY A 85 -4.08 11.78 3.82
C GLY A 85 -4.13 11.10 2.44
N LYS A 86 -3.34 10.05 2.18
CA LYS A 86 -3.34 9.29 0.91
C LYS A 86 -3.25 7.80 1.13
N ALA A 87 -4.14 7.05 0.47
CA ALA A 87 -4.19 5.59 0.55
C ALA A 87 -2.95 4.92 -0.08
N ILE A 88 -2.61 3.72 0.40
CA ILE A 88 -1.49 2.90 -0.09
C ILE A 88 -2.04 1.73 -0.91
N PRO A 89 -1.83 1.72 -2.23
CA PRO A 89 -2.32 0.65 -3.09
C PRO A 89 -1.31 -0.48 -3.25
N PHE A 90 -1.81 -1.70 -3.45
CA PHE A 90 -1.04 -2.90 -3.72
C PHE A 90 -1.73 -3.77 -4.77
N VAL A 91 -0.95 -4.42 -5.64
CA VAL A 91 -1.46 -5.42 -6.58
C VAL A 91 -0.44 -6.52 -6.78
N ALA A 92 -0.89 -7.78 -6.79
CA ALA A 92 0.02 -8.91 -6.94
C ALA A 92 0.59 -9.02 -8.37
N GLN A 93 -0.26 -8.84 -9.38
CA GLN A 93 0.09 -8.92 -10.81
C GLN A 93 -0.78 -7.92 -11.59
N ILE A 94 -0.29 -6.71 -11.81
CA ILE A 94 -1.05 -5.63 -12.47
C ILE A 94 -1.58 -6.01 -13.87
N ASN A 95 -0.82 -6.79 -14.64
CA ASN A 95 -1.18 -7.22 -16.00
C ASN A 95 -2.12 -8.44 -16.04
N ARG A 96 -2.57 -8.96 -14.89
CA ARG A 96 -3.45 -10.11 -14.82
C ARG A 96 -4.85 -9.66 -14.38
N PRO A 97 -5.88 -9.79 -15.25
CA PRO A 97 -7.27 -9.56 -14.86
C PRO A 97 -7.65 -10.42 -13.64
N GLY A 98 -8.38 -9.82 -12.69
CA GLY A 98 -8.76 -10.49 -11.44
C GLY A 98 -7.59 -10.85 -10.52
N ALA A 99 -6.42 -10.21 -10.66
CA ALA A 99 -5.35 -10.37 -9.68
C ALA A 99 -5.72 -9.71 -8.35
N HIS A 100 -5.39 -10.39 -7.25
CA HIS A 100 -5.53 -9.86 -5.89
C HIS A 100 -4.90 -8.48 -5.82
N ALA A 101 -5.69 -7.53 -5.34
CA ALA A 101 -5.26 -6.17 -5.04
C ALA A 101 -5.76 -5.76 -3.66
N ALA A 102 -5.08 -4.78 -3.07
CA ALA A 102 -5.47 -4.20 -1.80
C ALA A 102 -5.29 -2.68 -1.82
N LEU A 103 -6.09 -1.98 -1.01
CA LEU A 103 -5.96 -0.56 -0.77
C LEU A 103 -6.03 -0.31 0.74
N LEU A 104 -4.97 0.26 1.31
CA LEU A 104 -4.94 0.71 2.70
C LEU A 104 -5.27 2.20 2.76
N ASP A 105 -6.49 2.54 3.16
CA ASP A 105 -6.92 3.91 3.49
C ASP A 105 -7.15 3.96 5.00
N TRP A 106 -6.10 4.32 5.73
CA TRP A 106 -6.00 4.13 7.18
C TRP A 106 -7.24 4.64 7.95
N PRO A 107 -7.85 3.83 8.85
CA PRO A 107 -7.40 2.52 9.32
C PRO A 107 -7.95 1.33 8.54
N TYR A 108 -8.61 1.55 7.41
CA TYR A 108 -9.31 0.51 6.68
C TYR A 108 -8.49 -0.07 5.53
N LYS A 109 -8.58 -1.38 5.34
CA LYS A 109 -7.94 -2.09 4.24
C LYS A 109 -8.98 -2.85 3.45
N LEU A 110 -9.07 -2.52 2.16
CA LEU A 110 -9.91 -3.21 1.18
C LEU A 110 -9.08 -4.25 0.44
N HIS A 111 -9.64 -5.43 0.17
CA HIS A 111 -9.10 -6.38 -0.79
C HIS A 111 -10.10 -6.63 -1.91
N THR A 112 -9.61 -6.76 -3.15
CA THR A 112 -10.39 -7.28 -4.28
C THR A 112 -9.75 -8.55 -4.79
N ASP A 113 -10.54 -9.55 -5.19
CA ASP A 113 -10.04 -10.80 -5.80
C ASP A 113 -9.04 -11.54 -4.89
N ALA A 114 -9.31 -11.58 -3.59
CA ALA A 114 -8.43 -12.21 -2.59
C ALA A 114 -8.27 -13.74 -2.78
N SER A 115 -9.02 -14.35 -3.70
CA SER A 115 -8.87 -15.73 -4.17
C SER A 115 -7.60 -15.95 -4.98
N GLY A 116 -7.04 -14.89 -5.57
CA GLY A 116 -5.95 -14.96 -6.55
C GLY A 116 -4.55 -15.11 -5.94
N ALA A 117 -4.41 -15.16 -4.62
CA ALA A 117 -3.11 -15.41 -3.99
C ALA A 117 -2.59 -16.78 -4.41
N ARG A 118 -1.39 -16.83 -5.01
CA ARG A 118 -0.66 -18.06 -5.34
C ARG A 118 -0.21 -18.77 -4.06
N GLY A 119 -1.16 -19.30 -3.29
CA GLY A 119 -0.94 -20.40 -2.37
C GLY A 119 -0.98 -21.70 -3.17
N LYS A 120 -0.14 -22.67 -2.81
CA LYS A 120 -0.21 -24.05 -3.33
C LYS A 120 -1.67 -24.53 -3.38
N LYS A 121 -2.00 -25.39 -4.36
CA LYS A 121 -3.21 -26.24 -4.30
C LYS A 121 -3.39 -26.74 -2.85
N GLY A 122 -4.39 -26.22 -2.12
CA GLY A 122 -4.70 -26.70 -0.76
C GLY A 122 -4.89 -25.70 0.38
N ALA A 123 -5.02 -24.38 0.19
CA ALA A 123 -5.47 -23.47 1.25
C ALA A 123 -6.24 -22.29 0.62
N VAL A 124 -7.51 -22.00 0.89
CA VAL A 124 -8.45 -22.32 1.98
C VAL A 124 -9.80 -22.57 1.29
N GLY A 125 -10.49 -23.66 1.66
CA GLY A 125 -11.86 -23.92 1.21
C GLY A 125 -12.83 -22.92 1.84
N GLY A 126 -13.52 -22.14 1.00
CA GLY A 126 -14.52 -21.17 1.40
C GLY A 126 -14.90 -20.27 0.22
N GLU A 127 -16.13 -19.81 0.19
CA GLU A 127 -16.61 -18.84 -0.79
C GLU A 127 -15.74 -17.58 -0.72
N VAL A 128 -14.97 -17.32 -1.79
CA VAL A 128 -14.12 -16.13 -1.80
C VAL A 128 -14.97 -14.95 -2.23
N LYS A 129 -15.36 -14.13 -1.24
CA LYS A 129 -16.04 -12.88 -1.51
C LYS A 129 -15.19 -12.03 -2.46
N PRO A 130 -15.80 -11.41 -3.49
CA PRO A 130 -15.07 -10.60 -4.47
C PRO A 130 -14.38 -9.40 -3.83
N VAL A 131 -14.95 -8.89 -2.72
CA VAL A 131 -14.43 -7.75 -1.97
C VAL A 131 -14.49 -8.06 -0.48
N LEU A 132 -13.44 -7.68 0.24
CA LEU A 132 -13.34 -7.75 1.70
C LEU A 132 -12.89 -6.40 2.24
N LEU A 133 -13.32 -6.06 3.45
CA LEU A 133 -12.95 -4.82 4.11
C LEU A 133 -12.62 -5.09 5.59
N PHE A 134 -11.49 -4.59 6.07
CA PHE A 134 -11.06 -4.76 7.46
C PHE A 134 -10.67 -3.41 8.08
N ASP A 135 -10.93 -3.21 9.38
CA ASP A 135 -10.32 -2.15 10.18
C ASP A 135 -9.02 -2.71 10.79
N VAL A 136 -7.89 -2.49 10.12
CA VAL A 136 -6.61 -3.12 10.48
C VAL A 136 -5.91 -2.50 11.68
N ALA A 137 -6.43 -1.37 12.18
CA ALA A 137 -5.99 -0.81 13.46
C ALA A 137 -6.56 -1.60 14.64
N LYS A 138 -7.79 -2.10 14.51
CA LYS A 138 -8.47 -2.89 15.56
C LYS A 138 -8.35 -4.40 15.35
N ASP A 139 -8.22 -4.83 14.09
CA ASP A 139 -8.13 -6.22 13.69
C ASP A 139 -6.94 -6.42 12.74
N PRO A 140 -5.70 -6.39 13.27
CA PRO A 140 -4.48 -6.55 12.46
C PRO A 140 -4.34 -7.94 11.82
N ASN A 141 -5.18 -8.90 12.24
CA ASN A 141 -5.23 -10.25 11.68
C ASN A 141 -6.28 -10.40 10.57
N GLU A 142 -7.00 -9.32 10.21
CA GLU A 142 -7.96 -9.28 9.11
C GLU A 142 -8.97 -10.44 9.21
N THR A 143 -9.59 -10.61 10.38
CA THR A 143 -10.49 -11.71 10.72
C THR A 143 -11.97 -11.35 10.58
N THR A 144 -12.31 -10.07 10.78
CA THR A 144 -13.69 -9.57 10.81
C THR A 144 -13.97 -8.75 9.55
N ASP A 145 -14.63 -9.36 8.56
CA ASP A 145 -15.03 -8.69 7.33
C ASP A 145 -16.17 -7.70 7.58
N LEU A 146 -15.92 -6.43 7.27
CA LEU A 146 -16.82 -5.28 7.41
C LEU A 146 -17.49 -4.88 6.08
N SER A 147 -17.27 -5.62 4.99
CA SER A 147 -17.71 -5.21 3.65
C SER A 147 -19.22 -5.03 3.53
N ALA A 148 -20.00 -5.90 4.17
CA ALA A 148 -21.47 -5.82 4.19
C ALA A 148 -21.97 -4.67 5.09
N GLN A 149 -21.21 -4.31 6.12
CA GLN A 149 -21.58 -3.31 7.12
C GLN A 149 -21.19 -1.89 6.69
N GLN A 150 -20.24 -1.74 5.76
CA GLN A 150 -19.78 -0.43 5.27
C GLN A 150 -19.78 -0.33 3.74
N PRO A 151 -20.94 -0.45 3.06
CA PRO A 151 -21.04 -0.48 1.60
C PRO A 151 -20.54 0.81 0.93
N GLU A 152 -20.76 1.98 1.53
CA GLU A 152 -20.26 3.26 0.99
C GLU A 152 -18.73 3.33 0.99
N ARG A 153 -18.10 2.84 2.06
CA ARG A 153 -16.63 2.77 2.14
C ARG A 153 -16.07 1.81 1.11
N VAL A 154 -16.71 0.64 0.97
CA VAL A 154 -16.35 -0.34 -0.06
C VAL A 154 -16.42 0.30 -1.44
N ALA A 155 -17.50 1.01 -1.77
CA ALA A 155 -17.64 1.67 -3.06
C ALA A 155 -16.53 2.71 -3.29
N LYS A 156 -16.28 3.59 -2.31
CA LYS A 156 -15.24 4.62 -2.39
C LYS A 156 -13.85 4.04 -2.58
N MET A 157 -13.48 3.05 -1.76
CA MET A 157 -12.15 2.43 -1.82
C MET A 157 -11.97 1.58 -3.08
N THR A 158 -13.03 0.91 -3.55
CA THR A 158 -12.99 0.16 -4.81
C THR A 158 -12.76 1.09 -6.00
N ALA A 159 -13.47 2.22 -6.05
CA ALA A 159 -13.27 3.24 -7.08
C ALA A 159 -11.85 3.82 -7.04
N ALA A 160 -11.33 4.15 -5.86
CA ALA A 160 -9.96 4.65 -5.70
C ALA A 160 -8.90 3.63 -6.16
N LEU A 161 -9.08 2.35 -5.82
CA LEU A 161 -8.18 1.28 -6.25
C LEU A 161 -8.23 1.06 -7.78
N ALA A 162 -9.42 1.13 -8.37
CA ALA A 162 -9.59 1.02 -9.82
C ALA A 162 -8.94 2.21 -10.56
N ALA A 163 -9.10 3.43 -10.04
CA ALA A 163 -8.45 4.63 -10.58
C ALA A 163 -6.92 4.51 -10.53
N TRP A 164 -6.36 4.05 -9.41
CA TRP A 164 -4.93 3.79 -9.31
C TRP A 164 -4.46 2.70 -10.29
N LYS A 165 -5.16 1.56 -10.40
CA LYS A 165 -4.82 0.51 -11.39
C LYS A 165 -4.78 1.06 -12.82
N SER A 166 -5.75 1.91 -13.18
CA SER A 166 -5.78 2.58 -14.49
C SER A 166 -4.56 3.49 -14.68
N SER A 167 -4.19 4.27 -13.65
CA SER A 167 -2.99 5.09 -13.68
C SER A 167 -1.73 4.27 -13.92
N VAL A 168 -1.54 3.16 -13.19
CA VAL A 168 -0.37 2.30 -13.37
C VAL A 168 -0.31 1.70 -14.77
N THR A 169 -1.45 1.30 -15.35
CA THR A 169 -1.50 0.79 -16.72
C THR A 169 -1.04 1.83 -17.74
N LYS A 170 -1.42 3.11 -17.57
CA LYS A 170 -0.91 4.21 -18.41
C LYS A 170 0.59 4.38 -18.29
N SER A 171 1.12 4.34 -17.06
CA SER A 171 2.56 4.36 -16.83
C SER A 171 3.26 3.19 -17.52
N LEU A 172 2.73 1.96 -17.42
CA LEU A 172 3.28 0.78 -18.07
C LEU A 172 3.24 0.85 -19.60
N ALA A 173 2.24 1.52 -20.16
CA ALA A 173 2.13 1.79 -21.60
C ALA A 173 3.07 2.92 -22.07
N GLY A 174 3.82 3.54 -21.15
CA GLY A 174 4.75 4.62 -21.46
C GLY A 174 4.09 5.98 -21.58
N GLU A 175 2.81 6.13 -21.21
CA GLU A 175 2.06 7.37 -21.43
C GLU A 175 2.53 8.53 -20.53
N ASP A 176 3.12 8.21 -19.37
CA ASP A 176 3.65 9.22 -18.44
C ASP A 176 5.09 9.68 -18.80
N TYR A 177 5.71 9.06 -19.82
CA TYR A 177 7.09 9.32 -20.19
C TYR A 177 7.16 10.17 -21.44
N ALA A 178 8.08 11.14 -21.45
CA ALA A 178 8.35 11.93 -22.63
C ALA A 178 8.77 11.02 -23.79
N LYS A 179 8.09 11.13 -24.94
CA LYS A 179 8.49 10.41 -26.15
C LYS A 179 9.90 10.86 -26.57
N PRO A 180 10.77 9.95 -27.03
CA PRO A 180 12.07 10.34 -27.56
C PRO A 180 11.85 11.38 -28.66
N SER A 181 12.60 12.49 -28.63
CA SER A 181 12.63 13.42 -29.75
C SER A 181 13.04 12.64 -31.00
N ALA A 182 12.24 12.69 -32.07
CA ALA A 182 12.65 12.16 -33.37
C ALA A 182 13.99 12.82 -33.74
N LYS A 183 15.01 11.98 -33.97
CA LYS A 183 16.28 12.43 -34.54
C LYS A 183 16.10 12.72 -36.02
#